data_AF-V5D3E1-F1
#
_entry.id   AF-V5D3E1-F1
#
_cell.length_a   1.000
_cell.length_b   1.000
_cell.length_c   1.000
_cell.angle_alpha   90.00
_cell.angle_beta   90.00
_cell.angle_gamma   90.00
#
_symmetry.space_group_name_H-M   'P 1'
#
loop_
_entity.id
_entity.type
_entity.pdbx_description
1 polymer ?
#
loop_
_entity_poly.entity_id
_entity_poly.type
_entity_poly.pdbx_seq_one_letter_code
_entity_poly.pdbx_strand_id
1 'polypeptide(L)' 'MGLDTPMVYAYVDTDGKHECPFLAIPVVLGKNGIERRLPIGPITTVEKEMLEEAVGVVKKNIEKAETFARSKL' A
#
# COMPACT_ATOMS: atom_id res chain seq x y z
N MET A 1 6.03 -28.79 -2.34
CA MET A 1 4.82 -28.12 -1.82
C MET A 1 5.00 -26.64 -2.06
N GLY A 2 4.32 -26.09 -3.07
CA GLY A 2 4.30 -24.64 -3.27
C GLY A 2 3.57 -24.00 -2.11
N LEU A 3 3.99 -22.83 -1.66
CA LEU A 3 3.24 -22.08 -0.65
C LEU A 3 1.82 -21.87 -1.19
N ASP A 4 0.84 -22.55 -0.63
CA ASP A 4 -0.55 -22.53 -1.11
C ASP A 4 -1.18 -21.12 -1.02
N THR A 5 -0.48 -20.18 -0.38
CA THR A 5 -0.89 -18.78 -0.19
C THR A 5 0.36 -17.91 0.03
N PRO A 6 1.00 -17.39 -1.04
CA PRO A 6 2.24 -16.64 -0.88
C PRO A 6 1.99 -15.28 -0.21
N MET A 7 2.86 -14.92 0.74
CA MET A 7 2.95 -13.57 1.27
C MET A 7 3.95 -12.77 0.43
N VAL A 8 3.52 -11.63 -0.10
CA VAL A 8 4.35 -10.74 -0.94
C VAL A 8 4.15 -9.29 -0.50
N TYR A 9 5.09 -8.41 -0.88
CA TYR A 9 4.87 -6.96 -0.81
C TYR A 9 4.36 -6.47 -2.16
N ALA A 10 3.29 -5.67 -2.13
CA ALA A 10 2.70 -5.09 -3.33
C ALA A 10 2.13 -3.70 -3.03
N TYR A 11 2.15 -2.81 -4.02
CA TYR A 11 1.51 -1.49 -3.95
C TYR A 11 0.01 -1.64 -4.19
N VAL A 12 -0.78 -1.54 -3.13
CA VAL A 12 -2.21 -1.87 -3.11
C VAL A 12 -2.97 -0.80 -2.33
N ASP A 13 -4.30 -0.79 -2.45
CA ASP A 13 -5.12 0.00 -1.53
C ASP A 13 -4.91 -0.50 -0.10
N THR A 14 -4.92 0.41 0.87
CA THR A 14 -4.61 0.09 2.27
C THR A 14 -5.84 -0.29 3.09
N ASP A 15 -7.02 -0.39 2.45
CA ASP A 15 -8.32 -0.67 3.09
C ASP A 15 -8.60 0.29 4.27
N GLY A 16 -8.13 1.54 4.15
CA GLY A 16 -8.28 2.58 5.17
C GLY A 16 -7.48 2.38 6.46
N LYS A 17 -6.63 1.34 6.55
CA LYS A 17 -5.83 1.03 7.75
C LYS A 17 -4.55 1.86 7.87
N HIS A 18 -4.20 2.57 6.81
CA HIS A 18 -3.05 3.46 6.76
C HIS A 18 -3.50 4.86 6.34
N GLU A 19 -2.74 5.87 6.75
CA GLU A 19 -3.04 7.27 6.42
C GLU A 19 -3.01 7.56 4.91
N CYS A 20 -2.25 6.76 4.15
CA CYS A 20 -2.18 6.81 2.70
C CYS A 20 -3.14 5.77 2.09
N PRO A 21 -4.00 6.14 1.12
CA PRO A 21 -4.98 5.21 0.56
C PRO A 21 -4.34 4.09 -0.28
N PHE A 22 -3.13 4.29 -0.81
CA PHE A 22 -2.35 3.26 -1.49
C PHE A 22 -0.90 3.24 -0.97
N LEU A 23 -0.39 2.04 -0.67
CA LEU A 23 0.98 1.86 -0.18
C LEU A 23 1.50 0.45 -0.50
N ALA A 24 2.82 0.28 -0.52
CA ALA A 24 3.44 -1.05 -0.55
C ALA A 24 3.39 -1.69 0.84
N ILE A 25 2.51 -2.66 1.04
CA ILE A 25 2.34 -3.38 2.31
C ILE A 25 2.40 -4.89 2.10
N PRO A 26 2.72 -5.67 3.15
CA PRO A 26 2.67 -7.12 3.05
C PRO A 26 1.23 -7.58 2.85
N VAL A 27 1.01 -8.42 1.84
CA VAL A 27 -0.28 -9.02 1.52
C VAL A 27 -0.16 -10.53 1.39
N VAL A 28 -1.22 -11.21 1.77
CA VAL A 28 -1.40 -12.65 1.53
C VAL A 28 -2.30 -12.81 0.32
N LEU A 29 -1.84 -13.54 -0.69
CA LEU A 29 -2.56 -13.76 -1.94
C LEU A 29 -3.27 -15.11 -1.95
N GLY A 30 -4.56 -15.11 -2.29
CA GLY A 30 -5.35 -16.31 -2.53
C GLY A 30 -5.89 -16.38 -3.95
N LYS A 31 -6.81 -17.31 -4.18
CA LYS A 31 -7.39 -17.60 -5.51
C LYS A 31 -8.08 -16.39 -6.15
N ASN A 32 -8.56 -15.44 -5.34
CA ASN A 32 -9.32 -14.28 -5.78
C ASN A 32 -8.57 -12.94 -5.58
N GLY A 33 -7.23 -12.99 -5.44
CA GLY A 33 -6.41 -11.80 -5.21
C GLY A 33 -5.99 -11.65 -3.75
N ILE A 34 -6.05 -10.43 -3.21
CA ILE A 34 -5.61 -10.14 -1.84
C ILE A 34 -6.60 -10.74 -0.84
N GLU A 35 -6.18 -11.76 -0.10
CA GLU A 35 -6.96 -12.33 1.01
C GLU A 35 -6.78 -11.51 2.28
N ARG A 36 -5.56 -11.04 2.56
CA ARG A 36 -5.25 -10.25 3.75
C ARG A 36 -4.23 -9.18 3.46
N ARG A 37 -4.48 -7.98 3.99
CA ARG A 37 -3.50 -6.90 4.14
C ARG A 37 -2.93 -6.97 5.55
N LEU A 38 -1.62 -7.13 5.67
CA LEU A 38 -0.92 -7.24 6.93
C LEU A 38 -0.31 -5.88 7.32
N PRO A 39 -0.11 -5.59 8.61
CA PRO A 39 0.60 -4.38 9.02
C PRO A 39 2.07 -4.45 8.58
N ILE A 40 2.70 -3.28 8.38
CA ILE A 40 4.14 -3.16 8.08
C ILE A 40 5.00 -3.80 9.19
N GLY A 41 4.49 -3.83 10.42
CA GLY A 41 5.17 -4.37 11.59
C GLY A 41 5.91 -3.28 12.38
N PRO A 42 6.70 -3.67 13.39
CA PRO A 42 7.53 -2.73 14.12
C PRO A 42 8.62 -2.17 13.20
N ILE A 43 8.80 -0.86 13.24
CA ILE A 43 9.83 -0.13 12.51
C ILE A 43 10.64 0.72 13.48
N THR A 44 11.89 0.99 13.12
CA THR A 44 12.77 1.90 13.85
C THR A 44 12.31 3.34 13.70
N THR A 45 12.86 4.24 14.53
CA THR A 45 12.59 5.68 14.44
C THR A 45 12.93 6.24 13.06
N VAL A 46 14.07 5.83 12.50
CA VAL A 46 14.52 6.28 11.17
C VAL A 46 13.57 5.81 10.07
N GLU A 47 13.15 4.54 10.10
CA GLU A 47 12.20 4.00 9.13
C GLU A 47 10.83 4.67 9.23
N LYS A 48 10.42 5.08 10.44
CA LYS A 48 9.19 5.83 10.66
C LYS A 48 9.25 7.21 10.02
N GLU A 49 10.34 7.95 10.22
CA GLU A 49 10.55 9.26 9.60
C GLU A 49 10.54 9.14 8.07
N MET A 50 11.25 8.15 7.51
CA MET A 50 11.25 7.86 6.07
C MET A 50 9.86 7.53 5.53
N LEU A 51 9.06 6.77 6.29
CA LEU A 51 7.69 6.42 5.91
C LEU A 51 6.80 7.67 5.89
N GLU A 52 6.90 8.54 6.89
CA GLU A 52 6.12 9.79 6.97
C GLU A 52 6.44 10.73 5.79
N GLU A 53 7.72 10.88 5.45
CA GLU A 53 8.15 11.65 4.27
C GLU A 53 7.60 11.05 2.97
N ALA A 54 7.73 9.73 2.80
CA ALA A 54 7.24 9.03 1.61
C ALA A 54 5.71 9.13 1.47
N VAL A 55 4.96 9.00 2.57
CA VAL A 55 3.49 9.13 2.57
C VAL A 55 3.05 10.48 2.04
N GLY A 56 3.74 11.56 2.41
CA GLY A 56 3.46 12.91 1.90
C GLY A 56 3.61 13.03 0.38
N VAL A 57 4.64 12.40 -0.19
CA VAL A 57 4.88 12.38 -1.64
C VAL A 57 3.84 11.50 -2.35
N VAL A 58 3.58 10.30 -1.82
CA VAL A 58 2.66 9.33 -2.43
C VAL A 58 1.24 9.88 -2.48
N LYS A 59 0.77 10.58 -1.43
CA LYS A 59 -0.55 11.24 -1.43
C LYS A 59 -0.71 12.22 -2.58
N LYS A 60 0.28 13.10 -2.81
CA LYS A 60 0.26 14.04 -3.94
C LYS A 60 0.21 13.34 -5.29
N ASN A 61 0.91 12.21 -5.43
CA ASN A 61 0.88 11.41 -6.67
C ASN A 61 -0.50 10.79 -6.91
N ILE A 62 -1.15 10.28 -5.86
CA ILE A 62 -2.50 9.72 -5.91
C ILE A 62 -3.50 10.83 -6.30
N GLU A 63 -3.47 11.98 -5.64
CA GLU A 63 -4.35 13.12 -5.96
C GLU A 63 -4.22 13.56 -7.43
N LYS A 64 -2.98 13.63 -7.93
CA LYS A 64 -2.71 13.95 -9.33
C LYS A 64 -3.32 12.90 -10.28
N ALA A 65 -3.16 11.62 -9.97
CA ALA A 65 -3.71 10.53 -10.78
C ALA A 65 -5.24 10.52 -10.75
N GLU A 66 -5.86 10.74 -9.59
CA GLU A 66 -7.32 10.82 -9.45
C GLU A 66 -7.89 12.03 -10.22
N THR A 67 -7.23 13.19 -10.13
CA THR A 67 -7.61 14.38 -10.89
C THR A 67 -7.56 14.10 -12.39
N PHE A 68 -6.49 13.44 -12.85
CA PHE A 68 -6.35 13.03 -14.24
C PHE A 68 -7.46 12.05 -14.67
N ALA A 69 -7.71 11.00 -13.89
CA ALA A 69 -8.74 9.99 -14.21
C ALA A 69 -10.16 10.57 -14.23
N ARG A 70 -10.44 11.60 -13.42
CA ARG A 70 -11.72 12.32 -13.41
C ARG A 70 -11.82 13.42 -14.46
N SER A 71 -10.69 13.83 -15.04
CA SER A 71 -10.70 14.80 -16.12
C SER A 71 -11.40 14.19 -17.34
N LYS A 72 -12.30 14.95 -17.97
CA LYS A 72 -13.01 14.52 -19.19
C LYS A 72 -12.17 14.82 -20.45
N LEU A 73 -10.84 14.74 -20.32
CA LEU A 73 -9.92 14.85 -21.45
C LEU A 73 -10.07 13.65 -22.37
#